data_AF-A0A8X6GSZ8-F1
#
_entry.id   AF-A0A8X6GSZ8-F1
#
_cell.length_a   1.000
_cell.length_b   1.000
_cell.length_c   1.000
_cell.angle_alpha   90.00
_cell.angle_beta   90.00
_cell.angle_gamma   90.00
#
_symmetry.space_group_name_H-M   'P 1'
#
loop_
_entity.id
_entity.type
_entity.pdbx_description
1 polymer ?
#
loop_
_entity_poly.entity_id
_entity_poly.type
_entity_poly.pdbx_seq_one_letter_code
_entity_poly.pdbx_strand_id
1 'polypeptide(L)'
;MSSGDEQSDEETVPLFRPFTKESLAAIEARIAELNARKAERERLKAEGEIGPDGVPEHYSIPHHEDRLEPDPGLEVGMPLPRALAPDFPPELIATPIEDLDKYYENERVS
;
A
#
# COMPACT_ATOMS: atom_id res chain seq x y z
N MET A 1 -6.47 15.20 -58.83
CA MET A 1 -6.21 14.99 -57.38
C MET A 1 -7.53 15.22 -56.68
N SER A 2 -8.11 14.16 -56.11
CA SER A 2 -9.45 14.18 -55.53
C SER A 2 -9.36 14.49 -54.04
N SER A 3 -10.04 15.55 -53.61
CA SER A 3 -10.29 15.90 -52.21
C SER A 3 -11.15 14.84 -51.51
N GLY A 4 -10.99 14.75 -50.21
CA GLY A 4 -11.85 13.96 -49.33
C GLY A 4 -11.36 14.14 -47.90
N ASP A 5 -11.73 15.27 -47.29
CA ASP A 5 -11.61 15.48 -45.85
C ASP A 5 -12.28 14.32 -45.11
N GLU A 6 -11.49 13.45 -44.48
CA GLU A 6 -11.98 12.52 -43.45
C GLU A 6 -12.32 13.34 -42.21
N GLN A 7 -13.46 14.01 -42.25
CA GLN A 7 -14.15 14.46 -41.04
C GLN A 7 -14.63 13.20 -40.33
N SER A 8 -13.85 12.72 -39.35
CA SER A 8 -14.36 11.78 -38.36
C SER A 8 -15.52 12.46 -37.66
N ASP A 9 -16.75 11.98 -37.93
CA ASP A 9 -17.95 12.35 -37.18
C ASP A 9 -17.68 12.01 -35.70
N GLU A 10 -17.20 12.99 -34.95
CA GLU A 10 -17.05 12.89 -33.51
C GLU A 10 -18.47 12.95 -32.93
N GLU A 11 -19.08 11.77 -32.85
CA GLU A 11 -20.42 11.54 -32.35
C GLU A 11 -20.52 12.16 -30.96
N THR A 12 -21.13 13.35 -30.88
CA THR A 12 -21.26 14.09 -29.62
C THR A 12 -22.21 13.31 -28.72
N VAL A 13 -21.66 12.43 -27.88
CA VAL A 13 -22.46 11.61 -26.98
C VAL A 13 -23.20 12.55 -26.02
N PRO A 14 -24.54 12.60 -26.05
CA PRO A 14 -25.28 13.52 -25.21
C PRO A 14 -25.03 13.19 -23.73
N LEU A 15 -24.75 14.22 -22.94
CA LEU A 15 -24.44 14.10 -21.50
C LEU A 15 -25.54 13.34 -20.74
N PHE A 16 -26.78 13.45 -21.19
CA PHE A 16 -27.92 12.69 -20.68
C PHE A 16 -28.54 11.87 -21.80
N ARG A 17 -28.49 10.54 -21.63
CA ARG A 17 -29.19 9.57 -22.47
C ARG A 17 -30.44 9.09 -21.75
N PRO A 18 -31.57 8.89 -22.47
CA PRO A 18 -32.80 8.41 -21.86
C PRO A 18 -32.58 7.00 -21.28
N PHE A 19 -33.16 6.75 -20.11
CA PHE A 19 -33.12 5.43 -19.50
C PHE A 19 -34.10 4.50 -20.22
N THR A 20 -33.57 3.53 -20.99
CA THR A 20 -34.35 2.55 -21.74
C THR A 20 -34.20 1.15 -21.15
N LYS A 21 -35.01 0.20 -21.61
CA LYS A 21 -34.89 -1.22 -21.23
C LYS A 21 -33.51 -1.79 -21.56
N GLU A 22 -32.93 -1.39 -22.69
CA GLU A 22 -31.56 -1.75 -23.08
C GLU A 22 -30.53 -1.18 -22.10
N SER A 23 -30.72 0.07 -21.65
CA SER A 23 -29.86 0.66 -20.62
C SER A 23 -29.93 -0.11 -19.30
N LEU A 24 -31.12 -0.58 -18.89
CA LEU A 24 -31.28 -1.40 -17.70
C LEU A 24 -30.57 -2.75 -17.88
N ALA A 25 -30.80 -3.45 -19.00
CA ALA A 25 -30.18 -4.73 -19.30
C ALA A 25 -28.64 -4.63 -19.33
N ALA A 26 -28.08 -3.55 -19.88
CA ALA A 26 -26.64 -3.32 -19.88
C ALA A 26 -26.07 -3.12 -18.46
N ILE A 27 -26.81 -2.43 -17.58
CA ILE A 27 -26.42 -2.26 -16.18
C ILE A 27 -26.50 -3.60 -15.43
N GLU A 28 -27.58 -4.35 -15.62
CA GLU A 28 -27.78 -5.68 -15.02
C GLU A 28 -26.70 -6.67 -15.46
N ALA A 29 -26.36 -6.71 -16.75
CA ALA A 29 -25.28 -7.53 -17.28
C ALA A 29 -23.94 -7.19 -16.63
N ARG A 30 -23.61 -5.89 -16.51
CA ARG A 30 -22.39 -5.44 -15.83
C ARG A 30 -22.37 -5.86 -14.35
N ILE A 31 -23.51 -5.78 -13.67
CA ILE A 31 -23.64 -6.22 -12.27
C ILE A 31 -23.45 -7.74 -12.16
N ALA A 32 -24.05 -8.52 -13.07
CA ALA A 32 -23.94 -9.97 -13.09
C ALA A 32 -22.49 -10.43 -13.32
N GLU A 33 -21.78 -9.81 -14.26
CA GLU A 33 -20.36 -10.09 -14.53
C GLU A 33 -19.48 -9.77 -13.32
N LEU A 34 -19.66 -8.59 -12.70
CA LEU A 34 -18.91 -8.21 -11.50
C LEU A 34 -19.17 -9.17 -10.33
N ASN A 35 -20.41 -9.61 -10.15
CA ASN A 35 -20.77 -10.60 -9.14
C ASN A 35 -20.15 -11.97 -9.43
N ALA A 36 -20.14 -12.42 -10.70
CA ALA A 36 -19.50 -13.66 -11.10
C ALA A 36 -17.98 -13.62 -10.81
N ARG A 37 -17.30 -12.54 -11.20
CA ARG A 37 -15.87 -12.35 -10.92
C ARG A 37 -15.58 -12.27 -9.41
N LYS A 38 -16.50 -11.70 -8.63
CA LYS A 38 -16.37 -11.67 -7.16
C LYS A 38 -16.55 -13.06 -6.55
N ALA A 39 -17.54 -13.82 -6.99
CA ALA A 39 -17.78 -15.18 -6.52
C ALA A 39 -16.62 -16.12 -6.88
N GLU A 40 -16.04 -16.00 -8.07
CA GLU A 40 -14.82 -16.72 -8.46
C GLU A 40 -13.66 -16.37 -7.52
N ARG A 41 -13.41 -15.08 -7.27
CA ARG A 41 -12.35 -14.65 -6.35
C ARG A 41 -12.56 -15.17 -4.92
N GLU A 42 -13.80 -15.16 -4.44
CA GLU A 42 -14.15 -15.72 -3.13
C GLU A 42 -13.93 -17.23 -3.09
N ARG A 43 -14.24 -17.95 -4.17
CA ARG A 43 -13.93 -19.37 -4.30
C ARG A 43 -12.42 -19.62 -4.26
N LEU A 44 -11.63 -18.89 -5.04
CA LEU A 44 -10.17 -19.02 -5.08
C LEU A 44 -9.55 -18.71 -3.71
N LYS A 45 -10.10 -17.74 -2.97
CA LYS A 45 -9.70 -17.44 -1.59
C LYS A 45 -10.06 -18.57 -0.63
N ALA A 46 -11.23 -19.18 -0.77
CA ALA A 46 -11.65 -20.32 0.06
C ALA A 46 -10.86 -21.60 -0.24
N GLU A 47 -10.42 -21.78 -1.49
CA GLU A 47 -9.54 -22.86 -1.96
C GLU A 47 -8.06 -22.61 -1.57
N GLY A 48 -7.73 -21.41 -1.09
CA GLY A 48 -6.40 -21.04 -0.61
C GLY A 48 -5.41 -20.64 -1.71
N GLU A 49 -5.88 -20.47 -2.95
CA GLU A 49 -5.03 -20.12 -4.09
C GLU A 49 -4.60 -18.64 -4.11
N ILE A 50 -5.36 -17.78 -3.43
CA ILE A 50 -5.14 -16.34 -3.38
C ILE A 50 -5.13 -15.84 -1.93
N GLY A 51 -4.12 -15.04 -1.59
CA GLY A 51 -3.93 -14.42 -0.29
C GLY A 51 -4.98 -13.37 0.09
N PRO A 52 -4.91 -12.83 1.33
CA PRO A 52 -5.87 -11.84 1.84
C PRO A 52 -5.91 -10.54 1.04
N ASP A 53 -4.80 -10.22 0.38
CA ASP A 53 -4.53 -9.08 -0.51
C ASP A 53 -5.01 -9.29 -1.96
N GLY A 54 -5.48 -10.49 -2.31
CA GLY A 54 -5.90 -10.80 -3.68
C GLY A 54 -4.75 -11.19 -4.61
N VAL A 55 -3.54 -11.39 -4.07
CA VAL A 55 -2.36 -11.84 -4.81
C VAL A 55 -2.26 -13.36 -4.68
N PRO A 56 -1.92 -14.11 -5.76
CA PRO A 56 -1.71 -15.55 -5.63
C PRO A 56 -0.67 -15.83 -4.55
N GLU A 57 -0.92 -16.80 -3.67
CA GLU A 57 -0.09 -17.03 -2.48
C GLU A 57 1.39 -17.26 -2.83
N HIS A 58 1.66 -17.95 -3.94
CA HIS A 58 3.01 -18.18 -4.46
C HIS A 58 3.76 -16.88 -4.88
N TYR A 59 3.06 -15.77 -5.09
CA TYR A 59 3.63 -14.45 -5.38
C TYR A 59 3.55 -13.48 -4.19
N SER A 60 2.89 -13.86 -3.10
CA SER A 60 2.92 -13.11 -1.84
C SER A 60 4.27 -13.36 -1.18
N ILE A 61 5.26 -12.52 -1.51
CA ILE A 61 6.50 -12.44 -0.71
C ILE A 61 6.05 -12.17 0.74
N PRO A 62 6.49 -12.97 1.73
CA PRO A 62 6.20 -12.66 3.12
C PRO A 62 6.81 -11.29 3.39
N HIS A 63 5.95 -10.27 3.48
CA HIS A 63 6.33 -9.00 4.05
C HIS A 63 6.55 -9.28 5.54
N HIS A 64 7.74 -9.77 5.86
CA HIS A 64 8.28 -9.58 7.19
C HIS A 64 8.30 -8.07 7.36
N GLU A 65 7.33 -7.55 8.10
CA GLU A 65 7.41 -6.18 8.57
C GLU A 65 8.67 -6.16 9.43
N ASP A 66 9.79 -5.72 8.86
CA ASP A 66 11.02 -5.44 9.59
C ASP A 66 10.73 -4.25 10.50
N ARG A 67 9.97 -4.51 11.57
CA ARG A 67 9.79 -3.57 12.65
C ARG A 67 11.17 -3.37 13.23
N LEU A 68 11.67 -2.15 13.12
CA LEU A 68 12.88 -1.75 13.82
C LEU A 68 12.69 -2.10 15.30
N GLU A 69 13.69 -2.72 15.90
CA GLU A 69 13.77 -2.94 17.34
C GLU A 69 14.68 -1.84 17.92
N PRO A 70 14.42 -1.36 19.14
CA PRO A 70 15.28 -0.39 19.80
C PRO A 70 16.68 -0.96 20.01
N ASP A 71 17.72 -0.13 19.87
CA ASP A 71 19.08 -0.55 20.18
C ASP A 71 19.23 -0.83 21.69
N PRO A 72 19.51 -2.08 22.11
CA PRO A 72 19.68 -2.43 23.53
C PRO A 72 20.88 -1.72 24.19
N GLY A 73 21.82 -1.18 23.41
CA GLY A 73 22.93 -0.38 23.91
C GLY A 73 22.54 1.04 24.33
N LEU A 74 21.34 1.51 23.96
CA LEU A 74 20.87 2.88 24.20
C LEU A 74 19.76 2.97 25.28
N GLU A 75 19.55 1.90 26.05
CA GLU A 75 18.59 1.90 27.16
C GLU A 75 18.90 3.00 28.19
N VAL A 76 17.91 3.87 28.43
CA VAL A 76 18.01 4.99 29.39
C VAL A 76 18.33 4.45 30.78
N GLY A 77 19.34 5.05 31.42
CA GLY A 77 19.68 4.76 32.82
C GLY A 77 20.88 3.82 33.02
N MET A 78 21.48 3.32 31.95
CA MET A 78 22.74 2.60 32.03
C MET A 78 23.89 3.59 32.29
N PRO A 79 24.69 3.43 33.36
CA PRO A 79 25.84 4.28 33.59
C PRO A 79 26.87 4.01 32.47
N LEU A 80 27.32 5.07 31.80
CA LEU A 80 28.49 5.00 30.91
C LEU A 80 29.63 4.28 31.66
N PRO A 81 30.17 3.18 31.13
CA PRO A 81 31.31 2.51 31.76
C PRO A 81 32.44 3.52 31.98
N ARG A 82 32.99 3.60 33.21
CA ARG A 82 33.97 4.64 33.57
C ARG A 82 35.21 4.67 32.69
N ALA A 83 35.55 3.52 32.09
CA ALA A 83 36.66 3.39 31.14
C ALA A 83 36.38 4.08 29.80
N LEU A 84 35.11 4.25 29.43
CA LEU A 84 34.65 4.88 28.18
C LEU A 84 34.34 6.38 28.35
N ALA A 85 34.35 6.91 29.58
CA ALA A 85 34.11 8.33 29.83
C ALA A 85 35.08 9.30 29.08
N PRO A 86 36.39 8.99 28.91
CA PRO A 86 37.28 9.83 28.11
C PRO A 86 37.23 9.54 26.60
N ASP A 87 36.72 8.38 26.19
CA ASP A 87 36.64 7.94 24.79
C ASP A 87 35.25 8.15 24.18
N PHE A 88 34.28 8.63 24.97
CA PHE A 88 32.95 8.92 24.46
C PHE A 88 33.02 10.11 23.50
N PRO A 89 32.47 10.00 22.28
CA PRO A 89 32.58 11.07 21.30
C PRO A 89 31.86 12.32 21.83
N PRO A 90 32.55 13.47 21.99
CA PRO A 90 31.92 14.68 22.50
C PRO A 90 30.78 15.18 21.61
N GLU A 91 30.81 14.81 20.33
CA GLU A 91 29.77 15.12 19.34
C GLU A 91 28.43 14.42 19.61
N LEU A 92 28.43 13.32 20.39
CA LEU A 92 27.21 12.60 20.77
C LEU A 92 26.69 13.03 22.14
N ILE A 93 27.39 13.93 22.84
CA ILE A 93 26.95 14.44 24.14
C ILE A 93 25.74 15.35 23.92
N ALA A 94 24.66 15.08 24.66
CA ALA A 94 23.39 15.80 24.55
C ALA A 94 22.69 15.66 23.19
N THR A 95 23.10 14.70 22.35
CA THR A 95 22.33 14.27 21.20
C THR A 95 21.12 13.46 21.69
N PRO A 96 19.90 13.80 21.26
CA PRO A 96 18.70 13.10 21.70
C PRO A 96 18.63 11.71 21.05
N ILE A 97 17.85 10.80 21.64
CA ILE A 97 17.87 9.38 21.25
C ILE A 97 17.26 9.15 19.86
N GLU A 98 16.27 9.94 19.49
CA GLU A 98 15.63 9.93 18.16
C GLU A 98 16.59 10.23 17.01
N ASP A 99 17.68 10.97 17.26
CA ASP A 99 18.73 11.25 16.27
C ASP A 99 19.77 10.12 16.18
N LEU A 100 19.81 9.20 17.17
CA LEU A 100 20.76 8.10 17.25
C LEU A 100 20.15 6.77 16.79
N ASP A 101 18.88 6.54 17.12
CA ASP A 101 18.17 5.31 16.82
C ASP A 101 16.86 5.60 16.09
N LYS A 102 16.79 5.07 14.85
CA LYS A 102 15.64 5.22 13.95
C LYS A 102 14.36 4.65 14.54
N TYR A 103 14.46 3.67 15.45
CA TYR A 103 13.31 3.17 16.17
C TYR A 103 12.56 4.31 16.87
N TYR A 104 13.27 5.28 17.45
CA TYR A 104 12.68 6.38 18.20
C TYR A 104 12.27 7.59 17.35
N GLU A 105 12.43 7.56 16.02
CA GLU A 105 12.08 8.69 15.13
C GLU A 105 10.58 9.08 15.26
N ASN A 106 9.71 8.10 15.51
CA ASN A 106 8.26 8.30 15.63
C ASN A 106 7.67 7.75 16.94
N GLU A 107 8.50 7.27 17.87
CA GLU A 107 8.07 6.71 19.15
C GLU A 107 8.08 7.78 20.25
N ARG A 108 7.03 7.82 21.06
CA ARG A 108 6.97 8.71 22.23
C ARG A 108 7.41 7.96 23.47
N VAL A 109 8.54 8.36 24.04
CA VAL A 109 8.95 7.92 25.38
C VAL A 109 8.14 8.74 26.40
N SER A 110 7.18 8.13 27.11
CA SER A 110 6.35 8.81 28.13
C SER A 110 6.96 8.75 29.52
#